data_AF-Q23JD1-F1
#
_entry.id   AF-Q23JD1-F1
#
_cell.length_a   1.000
_cell.length_b   1.000
_cell.length_c   1.000
_cell.angle_alpha   90.00
_cell.angle_beta   90.00
_cell.angle_gamma   90.00
#
_symmetry.space_group_name_H-M   'P 1'
#
loop_
_entity.id
_entity.type
_entity.pdbx_description
1 polymer ?
#
loop_
_entity_poly.entity_id
_entity_poly.type
_entity_poly.pdbx_seq_one_letter_code
_entity_poly.pdbx_strand_id
1 'polypeptide(L)'
;MIKKLLVLSLSVALIFAAAGVDVNCNSTTDSTTCGSAAASTWTQGASGKFKISECNNVGNSFSNIYDTFCASCPQGGNSNIYANSSKSGCVSTAVAGTNVACQQGNACTTNTCGALPSPAFTWSKASDANNCFITSCLSAPMPNSGLTDNFCNSCQSTNKFANAYGTACVNPANGSCTRKTNWTDDDCKLCNAGGNNSANVKASSDKSSCVAASSSSSVIAVSALLVASLLI
;
A
#
# COMPACT_ATOMS: atom_id res chain seq x y z
N MET A 1 -30.18 53.22 45.97
CA MET A 1 -30.64 52.45 44.81
C MET A 1 -29.44 51.74 44.19
N ILE A 2 -29.21 50.51 44.65
CA ILE A 2 -28.03 49.70 44.32
C ILE A 2 -28.25 49.06 42.96
N LYS A 3 -27.51 49.55 41.96
CA LYS A 3 -27.33 48.91 40.65
C LYS A 3 -26.64 47.56 40.87
N LYS A 4 -27.42 46.49 41.07
CA LYS A 4 -26.95 45.10 40.97
C LYS A 4 -26.73 44.79 39.48
N LEU A 5 -25.52 45.08 39.02
CA LEU A 5 -25.02 44.66 37.71
C LEU A 5 -24.76 43.15 37.78
N LEU A 6 -25.75 42.36 37.36
CA LEU A 6 -25.62 40.92 37.12
C LEU A 6 -24.78 40.74 35.85
N VAL A 7 -23.46 40.70 36.01
CA VAL A 7 -22.55 40.21 34.97
C VAL A 7 -22.72 38.69 34.94
N LEU A 8 -23.68 38.22 34.14
CA LEU A 8 -23.75 36.82 33.75
C LEU A 8 -22.47 36.52 32.95
N SER A 9 -21.49 35.95 33.64
CA SER A 9 -20.33 35.30 33.06
C SER A 9 -20.81 34.16 32.17
N LEU A 10 -21.09 34.47 30.89
CA LEU A 10 -21.25 33.48 29.84
C LEU A 10 -19.84 33.00 29.47
N SER A 11 -19.26 32.15 30.32
CA SER A 11 -18.11 31.33 29.97
C SER A 11 -18.60 30.30 28.96
N VAL A 12 -18.71 30.73 27.69
CA VAL A 12 -18.76 29.82 26.55
C VAL A 12 -17.50 28.99 26.64
N ALA A 13 -17.60 27.77 27.15
CA ALA A 13 -16.58 26.77 26.99
C ALA A 13 -16.48 26.52 25.50
N LEU A 14 -15.58 27.24 24.83
CA LEU A 14 -15.08 26.85 23.52
C LEU A 14 -14.50 25.46 23.72
N ILE A 15 -15.28 24.45 23.35
CA ILE A 15 -14.78 23.10 23.19
C ILE A 15 -13.83 23.20 22.00
N PHE A 16 -12.57 23.55 22.27
CA PHE A 16 -11.54 23.57 21.25
C PHE A 16 -11.49 22.16 20.66
N ALA A 17 -11.77 22.04 19.37
CA ALA A 17 -11.61 20.78 18.68
C ALA A 17 -10.17 20.30 18.89
N ALA A 18 -10.01 19.13 19.50
CA ALA A 18 -8.69 18.56 19.68
C ALA A 18 -8.21 18.06 18.32
N ALA A 19 -7.14 18.67 17.82
CA ALA A 19 -6.42 18.14 16.69
C ALA A 19 -5.86 16.75 17.02
N GLY A 20 -5.76 15.91 16.00
CA GLY A 20 -5.19 14.58 16.13
C GLY A 20 -3.68 14.59 16.38
N VAL A 21 -3.15 13.39 16.60
CA VAL A 21 -1.72 13.14 16.75
C VAL A 21 -1.06 12.99 15.38
N ASP A 22 0.20 13.41 15.28
CA ASP A 22 1.01 13.25 14.07
C ASP A 22 1.30 11.76 13.77
N VAL A 23 0.97 11.33 12.55
CA VAL A 23 1.18 9.96 12.04
C VAL A 23 2.01 9.96 10.76
N ASN A 24 2.69 8.83 10.51
CA ASN A 24 3.42 8.59 9.26
C ASN A 24 2.45 8.05 8.19
N CYS A 25 2.45 8.67 7.02
CA CYS A 25 1.71 8.19 5.84
C CYS A 25 2.69 7.67 4.77
N ASN A 26 2.19 7.24 3.61
CA ASN A 26 3.11 6.76 2.55
C ASN A 26 3.90 7.85 1.85
N SER A 27 3.49 9.11 2.00
CA SER A 27 4.21 10.30 1.54
C SER A 27 4.38 11.27 2.70
N THR A 28 5.41 12.11 2.61
CA THR A 28 5.65 13.23 3.53
C THR A 28 5.07 14.56 3.03
N THR A 29 4.56 14.57 1.79
CA THR A 29 4.05 15.77 1.11
C THR A 29 2.62 15.62 0.61
N ASP A 30 2.07 14.40 0.59
CA ASP A 30 0.74 14.10 0.10
C ASP A 30 -0.09 13.37 1.18
N SER A 31 -1.05 14.09 1.75
CA SER A 31 -1.93 13.58 2.80
C SER A 31 -2.96 12.56 2.31
N THR A 32 -3.21 12.47 1.00
CA THR A 32 -4.12 11.45 0.46
C THR A 32 -3.57 10.03 0.68
N THR A 33 -2.26 9.93 0.84
CA THR A 33 -1.57 8.69 1.19
C THR A 33 -1.78 8.21 2.63
N CYS A 34 -2.46 9.01 3.46
CA CYS A 34 -2.91 8.61 4.80
C CYS A 34 -4.26 7.87 4.76
N GLY A 35 -4.97 7.89 3.63
CA GLY A 35 -6.33 7.32 3.51
C GLY A 35 -7.42 8.33 3.89
N SER A 36 -8.64 7.83 4.11
CA SER A 36 -9.80 8.68 4.41
C SER A 36 -9.65 9.40 5.75
N ALA A 37 -9.98 10.70 5.78
CA ALA A 37 -10.12 11.50 7.00
C ALA A 37 -11.55 11.47 7.58
N ALA A 38 -12.42 10.60 7.04
CA ALA A 38 -13.85 10.58 7.32
C ALA A 38 -14.50 11.94 7.05
N ALA A 39 -15.24 12.51 8.01
CA ALA A 39 -15.83 13.85 7.87
C ALA A 39 -14.87 15.00 8.22
N SER A 40 -13.61 14.70 8.57
CA SER A 40 -12.58 15.70 8.87
C SER A 40 -11.59 15.85 7.70
N THR A 41 -10.45 16.50 7.95
CA THR A 41 -9.39 16.71 6.96
C THR A 41 -8.02 16.37 7.53
N TRP A 42 -7.14 15.87 6.67
CA TRP A 42 -5.72 15.79 7.01
C TRP A 42 -5.07 17.16 6.91
N THR A 43 -4.26 17.50 7.92
CA THR A 43 -3.44 18.70 7.96
C THR A 43 -1.98 18.31 8.20
N GLN A 44 -1.07 19.16 7.73
CA GLN A 44 0.36 18.90 7.89
C GLN A 44 0.75 19.02 9.37
N GLY A 45 1.42 17.98 9.86
CA GLY A 45 2.01 17.89 11.18
C GLY A 45 3.49 18.28 11.17
N ALA A 46 4.21 17.92 12.24
CA ALA A 46 5.65 18.15 12.31
C ALA A 46 6.43 17.16 11.42
N SER A 47 7.57 17.59 10.89
CA SER A 47 8.56 16.72 10.22
C SER A 47 7.99 15.87 9.07
N GLY A 48 7.07 16.43 8.27
CA GLY A 48 6.47 15.72 7.13
C GLY A 48 5.43 14.66 7.52
N LYS A 49 4.94 14.68 8.76
CA LYS A 49 3.81 13.86 9.21
C LYS A 49 2.49 14.56 8.93
N PHE A 50 1.39 13.84 9.15
CA PHE A 50 0.04 14.38 9.03
C PHE A 50 -0.77 14.08 10.28
N LYS A 51 -1.81 14.88 10.52
CA LYS A 51 -2.79 14.65 11.57
C LYS A 51 -4.18 15.08 11.12
N ILE A 52 -5.19 14.48 11.70
CA ILE A 52 -6.58 14.91 11.50
C ILE A 52 -6.77 16.27 12.19
N SER A 53 -7.41 17.21 11.50
CA SER A 53 -7.62 18.57 12.00
C SER A 53 -8.52 18.62 13.23
N GLU A 54 -9.57 17.80 13.26
CA GLU A 54 -10.59 17.83 14.32
C GLU A 54 -11.12 16.42 14.62
N CYS A 55 -10.59 15.78 15.67
CA CYS A 55 -11.02 14.43 16.06
C CYS A 55 -12.49 14.37 16.51
N ASN A 56 -13.04 15.48 17.01
CA ASN A 56 -14.43 15.55 17.48
C ASN A 56 -15.45 15.54 16.33
N ASN A 57 -15.02 15.86 15.11
CA ASN A 57 -15.89 16.03 13.94
C ASN A 57 -15.70 14.94 12.87
N VAL A 58 -15.05 13.83 13.19
CA VAL A 58 -14.82 12.73 12.22
C VAL A 58 -16.10 11.98 11.84
N GLY A 59 -17.20 12.22 12.54
CA GLY A 59 -18.51 11.60 12.29
C GLY A 59 -18.59 10.13 12.74
N ASN A 60 -19.73 9.50 12.46
CA ASN A 60 -19.98 8.08 12.79
C ASN A 60 -19.93 7.16 11.56
N SER A 61 -19.73 7.72 10.36
CA SER A 61 -19.77 6.99 9.09
C SER A 61 -18.37 6.89 8.51
N PHE A 62 -17.64 5.86 8.92
CA PHE A 62 -16.29 5.60 8.43
C PHE A 62 -16.32 4.68 7.20
N SER A 63 -15.54 5.06 6.19
CA SER A 63 -15.24 4.19 5.05
C SER A 63 -13.80 4.44 4.60
N ASN A 64 -13.10 3.36 4.24
CA ASN A 64 -11.71 3.40 3.79
C ASN A 64 -10.77 4.11 4.79
N ILE A 65 -10.99 3.93 6.09
CA ILE A 65 -10.04 4.37 7.12
C ILE A 65 -8.94 3.33 7.34
N TYR A 66 -7.81 3.78 7.88
CA TYR A 66 -6.58 3.03 8.09
C TYR A 66 -6.03 3.35 9.50
N ASP A 67 -4.98 2.64 9.94
CA ASP A 67 -4.40 2.86 11.28
C ASP A 67 -3.87 4.28 11.42
N THR A 68 -3.40 4.91 10.34
CA THR A 68 -3.11 6.36 10.30
C THR A 68 -4.24 7.20 10.89
N PHE A 69 -5.49 6.96 10.46
CA PHE A 69 -6.66 7.66 11.00
C PHE A 69 -6.87 7.33 12.49
N CYS A 70 -6.87 6.04 12.84
CA CYS A 70 -7.16 5.60 14.21
C CYS A 70 -6.06 6.01 15.21
N ALA A 71 -4.80 6.04 14.80
CA ALA A 71 -3.69 6.53 15.60
C ALA A 71 -3.70 8.06 15.74
N SER A 72 -4.15 8.78 14.71
CA SER A 72 -4.31 10.24 14.79
C SER A 72 -5.51 10.64 15.65
N CYS A 73 -6.65 9.95 15.51
CA CYS A 73 -7.88 10.17 16.27
C CYS A 73 -8.49 8.86 16.79
N PRO A 74 -8.00 8.32 17.92
CA PRO A 74 -8.52 7.10 18.50
C PRO A 74 -10.03 7.19 18.83
N GLN A 75 -10.81 6.27 18.29
CA GLN A 75 -12.27 6.22 18.52
C GLN A 75 -12.60 5.18 19.59
N GLY A 76 -13.38 5.54 20.61
CA GLY A 76 -13.77 4.60 21.67
C GLY A 76 -12.68 4.34 22.71
N GLY A 77 -11.72 5.25 22.87
CA GLY A 77 -10.64 5.22 23.86
C GLY A 77 -9.25 5.27 23.23
N ASN A 78 -8.25 5.69 24.02
CA ASN A 78 -6.88 5.94 23.54
C ASN A 78 -6.15 4.69 23.02
N SER A 79 -6.67 3.49 23.25
CA SER A 79 -6.08 2.22 22.82
C SER A 79 -6.55 1.74 21.45
N ASN A 80 -7.60 2.34 20.87
CA ASN A 80 -8.16 1.94 19.58
C ASN A 80 -7.42 2.64 18.44
N ILE A 81 -6.18 2.23 18.20
CA ILE A 81 -5.27 2.86 17.25
C ILE A 81 -5.17 2.13 15.90
N TYR A 82 -5.89 1.02 15.71
CA TYR A 82 -5.87 0.24 14.47
C TYR A 82 -7.22 0.28 13.78
N ALA A 83 -7.24 0.26 12.45
CA ALA A 83 -8.48 0.08 11.70
C ALA A 83 -8.92 -1.38 11.74
N ASN A 84 -10.24 -1.61 11.78
CA ASN A 84 -10.79 -2.95 11.62
C ASN A 84 -10.71 -3.43 10.15
N SER A 85 -10.89 -4.73 9.91
CA SER A 85 -10.81 -5.33 8.57
C SER A 85 -11.83 -4.77 7.57
N SER A 86 -12.97 -4.27 8.07
CA SER A 86 -14.00 -3.59 7.26
C SER A 86 -13.66 -2.14 6.91
N LYS A 87 -12.56 -1.58 7.45
CA LYS A 87 -12.15 -0.18 7.28
C LYS A 87 -13.25 0.82 7.66
N SER A 88 -14.02 0.49 8.69
CA SER A 88 -15.22 1.21 9.10
C SER A 88 -15.24 1.55 10.60
N GLY A 89 -14.11 1.39 11.29
CA GLY A 89 -13.97 1.72 12.70
C GLY A 89 -12.58 1.39 13.24
N CYS A 90 -12.31 1.86 14.46
CA CYS A 90 -11.05 1.63 15.15
C CYS A 90 -11.17 0.54 16.22
N VAL A 91 -10.10 -0.23 16.41
CA VAL A 91 -9.97 -1.36 17.33
C VAL A 91 -8.59 -1.34 17.98
N SER A 92 -8.42 -2.09 19.07
CA SER A 92 -7.17 -2.17 19.82
C SER A 92 -6.19 -3.24 19.32
N THR A 93 -6.62 -4.07 18.36
CA THR A 93 -5.80 -5.15 17.78
C THR A 93 -5.61 -4.92 16.29
N ALA A 94 -4.35 -4.94 15.85
CA ALA A 94 -3.99 -4.79 14.45
C ALA A 94 -4.49 -5.94 13.56
N VAL A 95 -4.78 -5.63 12.30
CA VAL A 95 -4.94 -6.65 11.25
C VAL A 95 -3.54 -7.06 10.77
N ALA A 96 -2.91 -7.96 11.54
CA ALA A 96 -1.57 -8.42 11.28
C ALA A 96 -1.42 -9.10 9.91
N GLY A 97 -0.25 -8.93 9.31
CA GLY A 97 0.13 -9.66 8.10
C GLY A 97 0.40 -11.13 8.35
N THR A 98 0.50 -11.88 7.24
CA THR A 98 0.92 -13.28 7.22
C THR A 98 2.42 -13.38 7.49
N ASN A 99 2.81 -14.47 8.15
CA ASN A 99 4.21 -14.82 8.40
C ASN A 99 4.98 -15.04 7.08
N VAL A 100 6.14 -14.42 6.98
CA VAL A 100 7.09 -14.58 5.88
C VAL A 100 8.46 -14.99 6.43
N ALA A 101 9.07 -15.99 5.80
CA ALA A 101 10.33 -16.58 6.22
C ALA A 101 11.53 -15.70 5.81
N CYS A 102 11.71 -14.58 6.51
CA CYS A 102 12.77 -13.60 6.23
C CYS A 102 13.54 -13.16 7.48
N GLN A 103 13.31 -13.80 8.62
CA GLN A 103 14.03 -13.49 9.84
C GLN A 103 15.49 -13.99 9.76
N GLN A 104 16.44 -13.17 10.20
CA GLN A 104 17.83 -13.60 10.38
C GLN A 104 18.36 -13.08 11.71
N GLY A 105 19.07 -13.92 12.47
CA GLY A 105 19.66 -13.51 13.75
C GLY A 105 18.63 -13.01 14.76
N ASN A 106 17.43 -13.59 14.75
CA ASN A 106 16.29 -13.19 15.59
C ASN A 106 15.72 -11.77 15.29
N ALA A 107 16.09 -11.14 14.18
CA ALA A 107 15.67 -9.79 13.82
C ALA A 107 14.85 -9.74 12.52
N CYS A 108 13.89 -8.82 12.48
CA CYS A 108 13.06 -8.50 11.32
C CYS A 108 13.41 -7.10 10.84
N THR A 109 14.38 -7.02 9.93
CA THR A 109 14.93 -5.73 9.46
C THR A 109 14.68 -5.55 7.98
N THR A 110 14.89 -4.33 7.48
CA THR A 110 14.85 -4.05 6.04
C THR A 110 15.92 -4.81 5.26
N ASN A 111 17.02 -5.20 5.90
CA ASN A 111 18.07 -5.98 5.25
C ASN A 111 17.70 -7.46 5.09
N THR A 112 16.90 -8.00 6.01
CA THR A 112 16.53 -9.43 6.04
C THR A 112 15.20 -9.68 5.33
N CYS A 113 14.23 -8.78 5.53
CA CYS A 113 12.88 -8.87 4.98
C CYS A 113 12.62 -7.97 3.78
N GLY A 114 13.60 -7.16 3.38
CA GLY A 114 13.45 -6.18 2.32
C GLY A 114 12.97 -4.83 2.84
N ALA A 115 13.30 -3.78 2.09
CA ALA A 115 12.84 -2.43 2.38
C ALA A 115 11.31 -2.37 2.40
N LEU A 116 10.78 -1.57 3.31
CA LEU A 116 9.35 -1.29 3.35
C LEU A 116 9.03 -0.17 2.35
N PRO A 117 7.87 -0.24 1.68
CA PRO A 117 7.47 0.76 0.69
C PRO A 117 7.19 2.15 1.31
N SER A 118 7.01 2.23 2.62
CA SER A 118 6.61 3.44 3.32
C SER A 118 6.95 3.36 4.82
N PRO A 119 7.20 4.50 5.49
CA PRO A 119 7.44 4.57 6.94
C PRO A 119 6.19 4.33 7.79
N ALA A 120 5.00 4.21 7.18
CA ALA A 120 3.77 3.84 7.88
C ALA A 120 3.77 2.37 8.31
N PHE A 121 4.48 1.51 7.58
CA PHE A 121 4.53 0.07 7.84
C PHE A 121 5.74 -0.27 8.71
N THR A 122 5.64 -1.37 9.45
CA THR A 122 6.73 -1.90 10.27
C THR A 122 6.78 -3.42 10.20
N TRP A 123 7.99 -3.97 10.24
CA TRP A 123 8.20 -5.40 10.44
C TRP A 123 8.13 -5.73 11.94
N SER A 124 7.42 -6.81 12.26
CA SER A 124 7.35 -7.41 13.59
C SER A 124 7.81 -8.86 13.53
N LYS A 125 8.37 -9.34 14.65
CA LYS A 125 8.79 -10.73 14.80
C LYS A 125 7.58 -11.62 15.11
N ALA A 126 7.47 -12.75 14.41
CA ALA A 126 6.50 -13.78 14.78
C ALA A 126 6.89 -14.46 16.11
N SER A 127 6.00 -15.30 16.63
CA SER A 127 6.29 -16.11 17.83
C SER A 127 7.38 -17.15 17.59
N ASP A 128 7.61 -17.55 16.33
CA ASP A 128 8.68 -18.47 15.96
C ASP A 128 10.02 -17.75 15.68
N ALA A 129 11.07 -18.53 15.39
CA ALA A 129 12.43 -18.02 15.20
C ALA A 129 12.78 -17.70 13.74
N ASN A 130 11.86 -17.93 12.79
CA ASN A 130 12.16 -17.88 11.36
C ASN A 130 11.30 -16.86 10.60
N ASN A 131 10.19 -16.39 11.19
CA ASN A 131 9.21 -15.59 10.49
C ASN A 131 9.09 -14.17 11.04
N CYS A 132 8.83 -13.26 10.10
CA CYS A 132 8.43 -11.90 10.36
C CYS A 132 7.06 -11.66 9.73
N PHE A 133 6.37 -10.60 10.14
CA PHE A 133 5.13 -10.16 9.54
C PHE A 133 5.02 -8.65 9.60
N ILE A 134 4.19 -8.06 8.74
CA ILE A 134 3.87 -6.64 8.82
C ILE A 134 2.89 -6.45 9.99
N THR A 135 3.24 -5.59 10.94
CA THR A 135 2.49 -5.37 12.18
C THR A 135 1.00 -5.13 11.94
N SER A 136 0.67 -4.33 10.93
CA SER A 136 -0.68 -4.15 10.44
C SER A 136 -0.68 -3.90 8.94
N CYS A 137 -1.48 -4.66 8.21
CA CYS A 137 -1.66 -4.47 6.77
C CYS A 137 -2.64 -3.36 6.43
N LEU A 138 -3.19 -2.70 7.46
CA LEU A 138 -4.01 -1.51 7.35
C LEU A 138 -3.30 -0.26 7.89
N SER A 139 -1.96 -0.29 8.06
CA SER A 139 -1.23 0.87 8.57
C SER A 139 -1.48 2.14 7.75
N ALA A 140 -1.53 2.02 6.43
CA ALA A 140 -1.90 3.07 5.48
C ALA A 140 -2.55 2.41 4.24
N PRO A 141 -3.11 3.19 3.30
CA PRO A 141 -3.44 2.69 1.96
C PRO A 141 -2.28 1.90 1.34
N MET A 142 -2.60 0.93 0.50
CA MET A 142 -1.57 0.13 -0.20
C MET A 142 -0.67 1.07 -1.02
N PRO A 143 0.66 1.04 -0.82
CA PRO A 143 1.57 1.84 -1.63
C PRO A 143 1.56 1.42 -3.09
N ASN A 144 1.86 2.36 -3.98
CA ASN A 144 1.94 2.16 -5.43
C ASN A 144 3.38 2.02 -5.95
N SER A 145 4.37 1.94 -5.06
CA SER A 145 5.78 1.82 -5.38
C SER A 145 6.55 1.16 -4.22
N GLY A 146 7.72 0.61 -4.50
CA GLY A 146 8.60 0.03 -3.48
C GLY A 146 8.08 -1.28 -2.87
N LEU A 147 7.10 -1.93 -3.51
CA LEU A 147 6.57 -3.22 -3.06
C LEU A 147 7.61 -4.32 -3.27
N THR A 148 7.67 -5.26 -2.33
CA THR A 148 8.55 -6.43 -2.35
C THR A 148 7.71 -7.70 -2.19
N ASP A 149 8.25 -8.85 -2.62
CA ASP A 149 7.57 -10.15 -2.44
C ASP A 149 7.23 -10.42 -0.97
N ASN A 150 8.12 -10.09 -0.03
CA ASN A 150 7.85 -10.27 1.40
C ASN A 150 6.72 -9.37 1.88
N PHE A 151 6.68 -8.11 1.45
CA PHE A 151 5.59 -7.20 1.81
C PHE A 151 4.25 -7.69 1.22
N CYS A 152 4.23 -8.05 -0.07
CA CYS A 152 3.06 -8.59 -0.74
C CYS A 152 2.57 -9.88 -0.08
N ASN A 153 3.45 -10.85 0.16
CA ASN A 153 3.09 -12.10 0.82
C ASN A 153 2.57 -11.89 2.25
N SER A 154 3.08 -10.88 2.98
CA SER A 154 2.58 -10.57 4.32
C SER A 154 1.20 -9.90 4.26
N CYS A 155 0.98 -8.92 3.39
CA CYS A 155 -0.26 -8.12 3.41
C CYS A 155 -1.33 -8.45 2.37
N GLN A 156 -1.03 -9.33 1.42
CA GLN A 156 -1.94 -9.75 0.36
C GLN A 156 -1.93 -11.28 0.29
N SER A 157 -2.91 -11.91 0.94
CA SER A 157 -2.99 -13.37 1.02
C SER A 157 -3.12 -14.06 -0.35
N THR A 158 -3.74 -13.39 -1.32
CA THR A 158 -3.88 -13.88 -2.70
C THR A 158 -2.71 -13.47 -3.59
N ASN A 159 -2.30 -12.21 -3.53
CA ASN A 159 -1.29 -11.62 -4.42
C ASN A 159 0.06 -11.54 -3.72
N LYS A 160 0.81 -12.64 -3.75
CA LYS A 160 1.97 -12.82 -2.86
C LYS A 160 3.27 -12.22 -3.38
N PHE A 161 3.35 -11.82 -4.64
CA PHE A 161 4.60 -11.37 -5.26
C PHE A 161 4.48 -9.94 -5.74
N ALA A 162 5.54 -9.16 -5.66
CA ALA A 162 5.58 -7.87 -6.33
C ALA A 162 5.72 -8.10 -7.85
N ASN A 163 5.10 -7.24 -8.65
CA ASN A 163 5.41 -7.16 -10.07
C ASN A 163 6.87 -6.68 -10.28
N ALA A 164 7.37 -6.74 -11.50
CA ALA A 164 8.75 -6.38 -11.83
C ALA A 164 9.11 -4.92 -11.52
N TYR A 165 8.11 -4.06 -11.30
CA TYR A 165 8.26 -2.64 -11.03
C TYR A 165 8.02 -2.26 -9.56
N GLY A 166 7.64 -3.21 -8.70
CA GLY A 166 7.29 -2.95 -7.31
C GLY A 166 6.10 -2.00 -7.14
N THR A 167 5.18 -1.96 -8.12
CA THR A 167 4.01 -1.06 -8.14
C THR A 167 2.70 -1.77 -7.84
N ALA A 168 2.66 -3.09 -8.00
CA ALA A 168 1.50 -3.91 -7.65
C ALA A 168 1.92 -5.26 -7.06
N CYS A 169 1.07 -5.82 -6.19
CA CYS A 169 1.17 -7.22 -5.82
C CYS A 169 0.36 -8.08 -6.80
N VAL A 170 0.93 -9.18 -7.25
CA VAL A 170 0.40 -10.11 -8.25
C VAL A 170 0.57 -11.57 -7.78
N ASN A 171 -0.14 -12.48 -8.45
CA ASN A 171 -0.03 -13.92 -8.21
C ASN A 171 0.20 -14.71 -9.52
N PRO A 172 1.38 -14.56 -10.16
CA PRO A 172 1.80 -15.42 -11.26
C PRO A 172 1.72 -16.91 -10.89
N ALA A 173 1.34 -17.75 -11.85
CA ALA A 173 1.11 -19.18 -11.66
C ALA A 173 2.38 -19.94 -11.22
N ASN A 174 3.55 -19.45 -11.65
CA ASN A 174 4.83 -20.13 -11.45
C ASN A 174 5.75 -19.43 -10.42
N GLY A 175 5.18 -18.61 -9.53
CA GLY A 175 5.92 -17.94 -8.45
C GLY A 175 6.47 -16.56 -8.85
N SER A 176 7.42 -16.02 -8.07
CA SER A 176 7.90 -14.63 -8.17
C SER A 176 8.20 -14.13 -9.58
N CYS A 177 7.98 -12.83 -9.81
CA CYS A 177 8.32 -12.13 -11.04
C CYS A 177 9.83 -11.94 -11.26
N THR A 178 10.67 -12.39 -10.31
CA THR A 178 12.13 -12.37 -10.41
C THR A 178 12.74 -13.70 -10.88
N ARG A 179 11.90 -14.71 -11.13
CA ARG A 179 12.36 -16.04 -11.56
C ARG A 179 12.99 -16.02 -12.95
N LYS A 180 13.83 -17.03 -13.21
CA LYS A 180 14.63 -17.13 -14.45
C LYS A 180 14.11 -18.12 -15.48
N THR A 181 13.10 -18.92 -15.13
CA THR A 181 12.58 -19.99 -15.97
C THR A 181 11.08 -20.18 -15.73
N ASN A 182 10.44 -21.00 -16.57
CA ASN A 182 9.01 -21.33 -16.47
C ASN A 182 8.11 -20.09 -16.58
N TRP A 183 8.48 -19.16 -17.46
CA TRP A 183 7.59 -18.08 -17.84
C TRP A 183 6.44 -18.59 -18.71
N THR A 184 5.25 -18.05 -18.45
CA THR A 184 4.07 -18.19 -19.31
C THR A 184 3.63 -16.80 -19.77
N ASP A 185 2.86 -16.73 -20.85
CA ASP A 185 2.32 -15.46 -21.35
C ASP A 185 1.51 -14.71 -20.28
N ASP A 186 0.72 -15.42 -19.48
CA ASP A 186 -0.08 -14.79 -18.42
C ASP A 186 0.79 -14.28 -17.28
N ASP A 187 1.84 -15.01 -16.92
CA ASP A 187 2.83 -14.51 -15.97
C ASP A 187 3.52 -13.24 -16.50
N CYS A 188 3.87 -13.20 -17.79
CA CYS A 188 4.52 -12.05 -18.40
C CYS A 188 3.61 -10.81 -18.40
N LYS A 189 2.32 -10.98 -18.71
CA LYS A 189 1.32 -9.89 -18.60
C LYS A 189 1.22 -9.35 -17.18
N LEU A 190 1.10 -10.24 -16.18
CA LEU A 190 0.96 -9.86 -14.78
C LEU A 190 2.21 -9.17 -14.24
N CYS A 191 3.38 -9.78 -14.46
CA CYS A 191 4.64 -9.31 -13.91
C CYS A 191 5.15 -8.02 -14.56
N ASN A 192 4.82 -7.74 -15.83
CA ASN A 192 5.26 -6.53 -16.52
C ASN A 192 4.18 -5.43 -16.60
N ALA A 193 3.01 -5.60 -15.98
CA ALA A 193 1.97 -4.59 -16.02
C ALA A 193 2.40 -3.27 -15.36
N GLY A 194 2.10 -2.15 -16.02
CA GLY A 194 2.17 -0.80 -15.44
C GLY A 194 3.57 -0.18 -15.38
N GLY A 195 4.56 -0.74 -16.09
CA GLY A 195 5.91 -0.17 -16.19
C GLY A 195 6.48 -0.13 -17.61
N ASN A 196 7.77 0.20 -17.73
CA ASN A 196 8.41 0.53 -19.01
C ASN A 196 8.39 -0.61 -20.05
N ASN A 197 8.33 -1.87 -19.61
CA ASN A 197 8.26 -3.05 -20.47
C ASN A 197 6.86 -3.68 -20.46
N SER A 198 5.80 -2.89 -20.29
CA SER A 198 4.42 -3.40 -20.35
C SER A 198 4.08 -4.09 -21.68
N ALA A 199 4.87 -3.88 -22.74
CA ALA A 199 4.75 -4.61 -23.99
C ALA A 199 5.25 -6.07 -23.92
N ASN A 200 6.09 -6.43 -22.92
CA ASN A 200 6.68 -7.75 -22.75
C ASN A 200 5.69 -8.75 -22.15
N VAL A 201 4.64 -9.06 -22.92
CA VAL A 201 3.48 -9.84 -22.52
C VAL A 201 3.54 -11.31 -22.95
N LYS A 202 4.63 -11.74 -23.58
CA LYS A 202 4.81 -13.10 -24.09
C LYS A 202 6.01 -13.76 -23.45
N ALA A 203 5.89 -15.03 -23.10
CA ALA A 203 7.06 -15.82 -22.71
C ALA A 203 7.93 -16.10 -23.94
N SER A 204 9.26 -16.05 -23.76
CA SER A 204 10.19 -16.52 -24.78
C SER A 204 9.99 -18.01 -25.07
N SER A 205 10.43 -18.48 -26.24
CA SER A 205 10.30 -19.89 -26.64
C SER A 205 10.98 -20.87 -25.68
N ASP A 206 12.11 -20.45 -25.08
CA ASP A 206 12.85 -21.18 -24.05
C ASP A 206 12.30 -20.97 -22.63
N LYS A 207 11.23 -20.18 -22.48
CA LYS A 207 10.56 -19.84 -21.21
C LYS A 207 11.48 -19.20 -20.15
N SER A 208 12.59 -18.60 -20.57
CA SER A 208 13.56 -17.96 -19.68
C SER A 208 13.28 -16.48 -19.40
N SER A 209 12.48 -15.84 -20.26
CA SER A 209 12.22 -14.40 -20.18
C SER A 209 10.84 -14.01 -20.75
N CYS A 210 10.49 -12.74 -20.57
CA CYS A 210 9.33 -12.13 -21.22
C CYS A 210 9.79 -11.22 -22.35
N VAL A 211 9.18 -11.39 -23.52
CA VAL A 211 9.46 -10.64 -24.74
C VAL A 211 8.22 -9.88 -25.19
N ALA A 212 8.44 -8.80 -25.94
CA ALA A 212 7.35 -8.08 -26.56
C ALA A 212 6.55 -9.02 -27.47
N ALA A 213 5.22 -8.84 -27.51
CA ALA A 213 4.44 -9.46 -28.57
C ALA A 213 4.99 -8.94 -29.89
N SER A 214 5.64 -9.80 -30.68
CA SER A 214 6.18 -9.44 -31.98
C SER A 214 5.05 -8.83 -32.79
N SER A 215 5.17 -7.56 -33.18
CA SER A 215 4.44 -7.05 -34.34
C SER A 215 4.88 -7.95 -35.49
N SER A 216 4.00 -8.83 -35.95
CA SER A 216 4.34 -9.82 -36.95
C SER A 216 4.94 -9.12 -38.16
N SER A 217 6.24 -9.30 -38.40
CA SER A 217 6.96 -8.88 -39.60
C SER A 217 6.51 -9.64 -40.87
N SER A 218 5.26 -10.10 -40.90
CA SER A 218 4.58 -10.71 -42.03
C SER A 218 4.47 -9.75 -43.23
N VAL A 219 4.76 -8.46 -43.05
CA VAL A 219 4.80 -7.47 -44.13
C VAL A 219 6.00 -7.67 -45.07
N ILE A 220 7.08 -8.33 -44.63
CA ILE A 220 8.28 -8.49 -45.46
C ILE A 220 8.19 -9.71 -46.40
N ALA A 221 7.40 -10.73 -46.03
CA ALA A 221 7.22 -11.92 -46.88
C ALA A 221 6.30 -11.67 -48.09
N VAL A 222 5.33 -10.74 -47.97
CA VAL A 222 4.40 -10.42 -49.07
C VAL A 222 5.07 -9.53 -50.14
N SER A 223 6.04 -8.69 -49.74
CA SER A 223 6.78 -7.82 -50.67
C SER A 223 7.72 -8.60 -51.59
N ALA A 224 8.24 -9.76 -51.17
CA ALA A 224 9.09 -10.60 -52.02
C ALA A 224 8.29 -11.40 -53.08
N LEU A 225 7.05 -11.81 -52.77
CA LEU A 225 6.20 -12.52 -53.74
C LEU A 225 5.63 -11.60 -54.83
N LEU A 226 5.32 -10.33 -54.49
CA LEU A 226 4.80 -9.37 -55.46
C LEU A 226 5.86 -8.96 -56.51
N VAL A 227 7.13 -8.87 -56.14
CA VAL A 227 8.21 -8.57 -57.11
C VAL A 227 8.47 -9.75 -58.04
N ALA A 228 8.38 -11.00 -57.55
CA ALA A 228 8.54 -12.19 -58.40
C ALA A 228 7.39 -12.38 -59.42
N SER A 229 6.22 -11.79 -59.16
CA SER A 229 5.04 -11.87 -60.05
C SER A 229 5.06 -10.83 -61.18
N LEU A 230 5.88 -9.79 -61.07
CA LEU A 230 6.05 -8.75 -62.10
C LEU A 230 7.19 -9.04 -63.09
N LEU A 231 7.90 -10.16 -62.89
CA LEU A 231 9.06 -10.59 -63.69
C LEU A 231 8.75 -11.83 -64.56
N ILE A 232 7.47 -12.21 -64.69
CA ILE A 232 7.00 -13.27 -65.60
C ILE A 232 6.08 -12.64 -66.64
#